data_AF-A0A815CGY3-F1
#
_entry.id   AF-A0A815CGY3-F1
#
_cell.length_a   1.000
_cell.length_b   1.000
_cell.length_c   1.000
_cell.angle_alpha   90.00
_cell.angle_beta   90.00
_cell.angle_gamma   90.00
#
_symmetry.space_group_name_H-M   'P 1'
#
loop_
_entity.id
_entity.type
_entity.pdbx_description
1 polymer ?
#
loop_
_entity_poly.entity_id
_entity_poly.type
_entity_poly.pdbx_seq_one_letter_code
_entity_poly.pdbx_strand_id
1 'polypeptide(L)' 'MDSDMNCNCLSSVIVPGEEIAYIIFTSGSSGIPKAVQVRHKNFIDCMHSLAYINAFDKDDTVVQMIRCSFDIHV' A
#
# COMPACT_ATOMS: atom_id res chain seq x y z
N MET A 1 37.46 -5.83 2.89
CA MET A 1 36.80 -4.66 2.30
C MET A 1 35.32 -4.93 2.41
N ASP A 2 34.70 -4.22 3.35
CA ASP A 2 33.29 -4.06 3.71
C ASP A 2 32.52 -5.31 4.17
N SER A 3 32.87 -5.77 5.37
CA SER A 3 32.14 -6.78 6.15
C SER A 3 31.35 -6.17 7.32
N ASP A 4 30.74 -5.00 7.15
CA ASP A 4 29.98 -4.32 8.21
C ASP A 4 28.70 -3.64 7.66
N MET A 5 27.82 -4.39 7.00
CA MET A 5 26.42 -3.95 6.84
C MET A 5 25.51 -4.65 7.85
N ASN A 6 25.90 -4.55 9.12
CA ASN A 6 25.04 -4.94 10.23
C ASN A 6 24.14 -3.75 10.58
N CYS A 7 23.08 -3.54 9.78
CA CYS A 7 22.13 -2.45 9.98
C CYS A 7 21.11 -2.83 11.08
N ASN A 8 21.58 -2.88 12.34
CA ASN A 8 20.75 -3.15 13.52
C ASN A 8 20.02 -1.90 14.06
N CYS A 9 19.64 -0.96 13.20
CA CYS A 9 19.00 0.30 13.62
C CYS A 9 17.56 0.48 13.12
N LEU A 10 16.90 -0.56 12.61
CA LEU A 10 15.46 -0.48 12.36
C LEU A 10 14.72 -0.78 13.68
N SER A 11 14.55 0.25 14.50
CA SER A 11 13.53 0.21 15.55
C SER A 11 12.20 -0.14 14.91
N SER A 12 11.48 -1.12 15.45
CA SER A 12 10.12 -1.44 14.98
C SER A 12 9.26 -0.19 15.09
N VAL A 13 8.83 0.34 13.95
CA VAL A 13 7.91 1.48 13.89
C VAL A 13 6.49 0.91 13.89
N ILE A 14 5.75 1.20 14.95
CA ILE A 14 4.31 0.90 15.00
C ILE A 14 3.59 2.04 14.31
N VAL A 15 2.91 1.75 13.21
CA VAL A 15 2.04 2.71 12.52
C VAL A 15 0.59 2.44 12.92
N PRO A 16 -0.11 3.38 13.58
CA PRO A 16 -1.52 3.21 13.91
C PRO A 16 -2.37 2.99 12.66
N GLY A 17 -3.38 2.10 12.74
CA GLY A 17 -4.25 1.79 11.60
C GLY A 17 -5.02 3.00 11.06
N GLU A 18 -5.23 4.02 11.89
CA GLU A 18 -5.88 5.26 11.51
C GLU A 18 -4.94 6.25 10.80
N GLU A 19 -3.63 6.03 10.74
CA GLU A 19 -2.74 6.89 9.96
C GLU A 19 -2.95 6.69 8.45
N ILE A 20 -2.70 7.75 7.67
CA ILE A 20 -2.83 7.72 6.22
C ILE A 20 -1.72 6.85 5.63
N ALA A 21 -2.10 5.85 4.83
CA ALA A 21 -1.17 4.99 4.10
C ALA A 21 -0.78 5.60 2.75
N TYR A 22 -1.76 6.14 2.00
CA TYR A 22 -1.49 6.80 0.71
C TYR A 22 -2.57 7.84 0.35
N ILE A 23 -2.20 8.70 -0.59
CA ILE A 23 -3.10 9.68 -1.20
C ILE A 23 -3.05 9.52 -2.72
N ILE A 24 -4.22 9.34 -3.34
CA ILE A 24 -4.37 9.34 -4.79
C ILE A 24 -5.30 10.47 -5.19
N PHE A 25 -4.88 11.24 -6.20
CA PHE A 25 -5.67 12.33 -6.74
C PHE A 25 -6.58 11.82 -7.86
N THR A 26 -7.84 12.23 -7.82
CA THR A 26 -8.84 11.93 -8.85
C THR A 26 -9.34 13.22 -9.49
N SER A 27 -9.91 13.12 -10.70
CA SER A 27 -10.54 14.26 -11.35
C SER A 27 -11.73 14.75 -10.52
N GLY A 28 -11.75 16.06 -10.25
CA GLY A 28 -12.88 16.71 -9.59
C GLY A 28 -13.85 17.29 -10.59
N SER A 29 -15.15 17.21 -10.30
CA SER A 29 -16.21 17.84 -11.11
C SER A 29 -16.08 19.37 -11.21
N SER A 30 -15.36 20.02 -10.31
CA SER A 30 -15.02 21.45 -10.34
C SER A 30 -13.78 21.79 -11.19
N GLY A 31 -13.15 20.79 -11.82
CA GLY A 31 -11.87 20.94 -12.51
C GLY A 31 -10.65 20.92 -11.58
N ILE A 32 -10.85 20.92 -10.26
CA ILE A 32 -9.79 20.83 -9.25
C ILE A 32 -9.67 19.38 -8.77
N PRO A 33 -8.50 18.73 -8.83
CA PRO A 33 -8.32 17.37 -8.35
C PRO A 33 -8.68 17.19 -6.88
N LYS A 34 -9.29 16.05 -6.53
CA LYS A 34 -9.64 15.69 -5.16
C LYS A 34 -8.62 14.69 -4.61
N ALA A 35 -8.09 14.97 -3.42
CA ALA A 35 -7.19 14.07 -2.70
C ALA A 35 -8.01 13.00 -1.96
N VAL A 36 -7.89 11.74 -2.38
CA VAL A 36 -8.48 10.60 -1.67
C VAL A 36 -7.43 10.06 -0.70
N GLN A 37 -7.70 10.16 0.59
CA GLN A 37 -6.82 9.67 1.66
C GLN A 37 -7.28 8.28 2.07
N VAL A 38 -6.39 7.29 1.99
CA VAL A 38 -6.66 5.92 2.43
C VAL A 38 -5.80 5.61 3.65
N ARG A 39 -6.43 5.11 4.72
CA ARG A 39 -5.74 4.76 5.97
C ARG A 39 -5.20 3.33 5.93
N HIS A 40 -4.19 3.03 6.74
CA HIS A 40 -3.60 1.69 6.85
C HIS A 40 -4.66 0.62 7.11
N LYS A 41 -5.63 0.89 8.00
CA LYS A 41 -6.71 -0.04 8.31
C LYS A 41 -7.58 -0.35 7.07
N ASN A 42 -7.92 0.65 6.26
CA ASN A 42 -8.73 0.43 5.05
C ASN A 42 -8.01 -0.47 4.06
N PHE A 43 -6.70 -0.24 3.86
CA PHE A 43 -5.88 -1.02 2.94
C PHE A 43 -5.73 -2.47 3.40
N ILE A 44 -5.42 -2.69 4.68
CA ILE A 44 -5.26 -4.04 5.25
C ILE A 44 -6.57 -4.84 5.20
N ASP A 45 -7.71 -4.21 5.53
CA ASP A 45 -9.02 -4.85 5.45
C ASP A 45 -9.34 -5.27 3.98
N CYS A 46 -8.97 -4.43 2.99
CA CYS A 46 -9.10 -4.74 1.56
C CYS A 46 -8.20 -5.93 1.15
N MET A 47 -6.92 -5.91 1.53
CA MET A 47 -5.96 -6.97 1.20
C MET A 47 -6.36 -8.32 1.80
N HIS A 48 -6.87 -8.35 3.03
CA HIS A 48 -7.41 -9.58 3.61
C HIS A 48 -8.60 -10.13 2.81
N SER A 49 -9.50 -9.26 2.37
CA SER A 49 -10.64 -9.66 1.53
C SER A 49 -10.17 -10.21 0.17
N LEU A 50 -9.24 -9.52 -0.50
CA LEU A 50 -8.67 -9.98 -1.77
C LEU A 50 -7.98 -11.34 -1.63
N ALA A 51 -7.14 -11.51 -0.61
CA ALA A 51 -6.44 -12.77 -0.36
C ALA A 51 -7.41 -13.91 -0.09
N TYR A 52 -8.48 -13.65 0.68
CA TYR A 52 -9.51 -14.64 0.97
C TYR A 52 -10.29 -15.06 -0.28
N ILE A 53 -10.76 -14.09 -1.09
CA ILE A 53 -11.59 -14.36 -2.27
C ILE A 53 -10.80 -15.07 -3.37
N ASN A 54 -9.52 -14.73 -3.54
CA ASN A 54 -8.66 -15.31 -4.57
C ASN A 54 -7.88 -16.54 -4.09
N ALA A 55 -8.00 -16.90 -2.80
CA ALA A 55 -7.25 -17.97 -2.16
C ALA A 55 -5.73 -17.87 -2.40
N PHE A 56 -5.18 -16.65 -2.29
CA PHE A 56 -3.75 -16.43 -2.53
C PHE A 56 -2.89 -17.24 -1.56
N ASP A 57 -1.85 -17.86 -2.09
CA ASP A 57 -0.80 -18.49 -1.34
C ASP A 57 0.59 -17.96 -1.71
N LYS A 58 1.62 -18.52 -1.08
CA LYS A 58 3.01 -18.08 -1.24
C LYS A 58 3.64 -18.44 -2.59
N ASP A 59 3.02 -19.36 -3.34
CA ASP A 59 3.51 -19.85 -4.63
C ASP A 59 2.88 -19.09 -5.81
N ASP A 60 1.90 -18.23 -5.54
CA ASP A 60 1.31 -17.32 -6.52
C ASP A 60 2.30 -16.25 -6.99
N THR A 61 2.19 -15.89 -8.27
CA THR A 61 2.91 -14.77 -8.88
C THR A 61 1.93 -13.74 -9.39
N VAL A 62 2.03 -12.51 -8.88
CA VAL A 62 1.18 -11.38 -9.27
C VAL A 62 1.97 -10.43 -10.16
N VAL A 63 1.38 -10.00 -11.28
CA VAL A 63 2.02 -9.07 -12.22
C VAL A 63 1.70 -7.62 -11.85
N GLN A 64 2.73 -6.81 -11.62
CA GLN A 64 2.58 -5.36 -11.45
C GLN A 64 2.57 -4.68 -12.82
N MET A 65 1.39 -4.31 -13.32
CA MET A 65 1.25 -3.64 -14.63
C MET A 65 0.68 -2.22 -14.56
N ILE A 66 0.11 -1.83 -13.41
CA ILE A 66 -0.67 -0.60 -13.27
C ILE A 66 0.26 0.55 -12.84
N ARG A 67 0.00 1.75 -13.37
CA ARG A 67 0.72 2.99 -13.00
C ARG A 67 0.45 3.34 -11.54
N CYS A 68 1.45 3.89 -10.85
CA CYS A 68 1.34 4.29 -9.44
C CYS A 68 0.31 5.41 -9.15
N SER A 69 -0.26 6.03 -10.18
CA SER A 69 -1.32 7.03 -10.02
C SER A 69 -2.72 6.45 -9.84
N PHE A 70 -2.90 5.13 -9.99
CA PHE A 70 -4.19 4.44 -9.82
C PHE A 70 -4.16 3.55 -8.59
N ASP A 71 -5.27 3.44 -7.87
CA ASP A 71 -5.37 2.74 -6.59
C ASP A 71 -5.09 1.24 -6.65
N ILE A 72 -5.32 0.57 -7.77
CA ILE A 72 -5.03 -0.87 -7.93
C ILE A 72 -3.52 -1.18 -7.95
N HIS A 73 -2.63 -0.17 -8.03
CA HIS A 73 -1.19 -0.41 -8.00
C HIS A 73 -0.64 -0.79 -6.62
N VAL A 74 -1.37 -0.48 -5.53
CA VAL A 74 -1.00 -0.79 -4.14
C VAL A 74 -1.54 -2.13 -3.71
#